data_AF-A0A377A7A8-F1
#
_entry.id   AF-A0A377A7A8-F1
#
_cell.length_a   1.000
_cell.length_b   1.000
_cell.length_c   1.000
_cell.angle_alpha   90.00
_cell.angle_beta   90.00
_cell.angle_gamma   90.00
#
_symmetry.space_group_name_H-M   'P 1'
#
loop_
_entity.id
_entity.type
_entity.pdbx_description
1 polymer ?
#
loop_
_entity_poly.entity_id
_entity_poly.type
_entity_poly.pdbx_seq_one_letter_code
_entity_poly.pdbx_strand_id
1 'polypeptide(L)'
;MTAEYIRDWQQPRHAVGREGTGIPAPESALSSWLDAYRAENERRQEMADAAFSATPLGNLINKSLDAQEKQDKTITLAGDARKQARGAVDEAMASLRLLPSYLRDPLIRHLSFLRKKQESDRQKGKKNQQAERYARGTLRKIFERLDRTDHRWLTPGYRALAGRERLDDLLYLPQLNKHQIQTLATMTAAMFSSTFEKLCDGFGATDGELTMDVTLKAYQMLARMALHLHAMPPHYDALTTDKTGGTNRTRSCCRAQSFA
;
A
#
# COMPACT_ATOMS: atom_id res chain seq x y z
N MET A 1 -25.28 -35.06 -66.62
CA MET A 1 -24.49 -35.74 -65.58
C MET A 1 -23.12 -35.07 -65.50
N THR A 2 -22.98 -34.03 -64.70
CA THR A 2 -21.69 -33.37 -64.44
C THR A 2 -21.50 -33.34 -62.93
N ALA A 3 -20.61 -34.20 -62.41
CA ALA A 3 -20.25 -34.21 -61.01
C ALA A 3 -19.39 -32.98 -60.71
N GLU A 4 -19.86 -32.12 -59.80
CA GLU A 4 -19.10 -30.96 -59.34
C GLU A 4 -17.89 -31.41 -58.53
N TYR A 5 -16.70 -30.98 -58.96
CA TYR A 5 -15.43 -31.28 -58.31
C TYR A 5 -15.24 -30.31 -57.13
N ILE A 6 -15.57 -30.75 -55.92
CA ILE A 6 -15.33 -29.97 -54.70
C ILE A 6 -13.82 -29.97 -54.45
N ARG A 7 -13.20 -28.78 -54.46
CA ARG A 7 -11.76 -28.62 -54.22
C ARG A 7 -11.47 -28.60 -52.71
N ASP A 8 -10.33 -29.13 -52.28
CA ASP A 8 -9.97 -29.30 -50.86
C ASP A 8 -10.07 -28.03 -49.99
N TRP A 9 -9.96 -26.84 -50.58
CA TRP A 9 -10.10 -25.56 -49.89
C TRP A 9 -11.56 -25.14 -49.64
N GLN A 10 -12.54 -25.83 -50.22
CA GLN A 10 -13.97 -25.59 -50.04
C GLN A 10 -14.57 -26.39 -48.87
N GLN A 11 -13.80 -27.26 -48.22
CA GLN A 11 -14.26 -27.96 -47.01
C GLN A 11 -14.22 -27.03 -45.79
N PRO A 12 -15.25 -27.06 -44.91
CA PRO A 12 -15.29 -26.22 -43.73
C PRO A 12 -14.14 -26.59 -42.77
N ARG A 13 -13.19 -25.67 -42.57
CA ARG A 13 -12.10 -25.83 -41.59
C ARG A 13 -12.61 -25.52 -40.18
N HIS A 14 -12.24 -26.35 -39.22
CA HIS A 14 -12.58 -26.13 -37.81
C HIS A 14 -11.87 -24.88 -37.27
N ALA A 15 -12.58 -24.07 -36.48
CA ALA A 15 -12.02 -22.85 -35.90
C ALA A 15 -10.91 -23.20 -34.89
N VAL A 16 -9.71 -22.65 -35.10
CA VAL A 16 -8.58 -22.79 -34.19
C VAL A 16 -8.88 -21.96 -32.94
N GLY A 17 -9.33 -22.62 -31.88
CA GLY A 17 -9.50 -22.01 -30.56
C GLY A 17 -8.16 -21.72 -29.87
N ARG A 18 -8.20 -20.85 -28.85
CA ARG A 18 -7.05 -20.44 -28.01
C ARG A 18 -6.39 -21.60 -27.26
N GLU A 19 -7.06 -22.74 -27.16
CA GLU A 19 -6.47 -24.02 -26.79
C GLU A 19 -6.48 -24.87 -28.05
N GLY A 20 -5.31 -25.00 -28.68
CA GLY A 20 -5.14 -25.75 -29.92
C GLY A 20 -5.72 -27.16 -29.81
N THR A 21 -6.11 -27.72 -30.96
CA THR A 21 -6.50 -29.12 -31.08
C THR A 21 -5.55 -30.01 -30.28
N GLY A 22 -6.06 -30.84 -29.36
CA GLY A 22 -5.28 -31.80 -28.56
C GLY A 22 -4.62 -32.92 -29.36
N ILE A 23 -4.34 -32.68 -30.64
CA ILE A 23 -3.50 -33.47 -31.51
C ILE A 23 -2.10 -32.87 -31.35
N PRO A 24 -1.11 -33.61 -30.83
CA PRO A 24 0.27 -33.10 -30.81
C PRO A 24 0.63 -32.74 -32.25
N ALA A 25 0.98 -31.47 -32.49
CA ALA A 25 1.43 -31.05 -33.80
C ALA A 25 2.55 -32.01 -34.22
N PRO A 26 2.47 -32.68 -35.38
CA PRO A 26 3.56 -33.53 -35.84
C PRO A 26 4.81 -32.67 -35.87
N GLU A 27 5.89 -33.12 -35.20
CA GLU A 27 7.14 -32.38 -35.13
C GLU A 27 7.56 -32.01 -36.54
N SER A 28 7.40 -30.74 -36.89
CA SER A 28 7.78 -30.25 -38.21
C SER A 28 9.29 -30.45 -38.34
N ALA A 29 9.76 -30.84 -39.53
CA ALA A 29 11.20 -30.94 -39.75
C ALA A 29 11.92 -29.64 -39.32
N LEU A 30 11.28 -28.49 -39.53
CA LEU A 30 11.76 -27.17 -39.09
C LEU A 30 11.95 -27.05 -37.57
N SER A 31 11.00 -27.54 -36.75
CA SER A 31 11.14 -27.49 -35.29
C SER A 31 12.29 -28.36 -34.80
N SER A 32 12.49 -29.54 -35.40
CA SER A 32 13.66 -30.39 -35.10
C SER A 32 14.99 -29.70 -35.43
N TRP A 33 15.07 -29.01 -36.57
CA TRP A 33 16.26 -28.21 -36.94
C TRP A 33 16.48 -27.01 -36.01
N LEU A 34 15.42 -26.33 -35.58
CA LEU A 34 15.52 -25.20 -34.64
C LEU A 34 15.99 -25.65 -33.26
N ASP A 35 15.52 -26.80 -32.76
CA ASP A 35 15.96 -27.35 -31.49
C ASP A 35 17.41 -27.86 -31.56
N ALA A 36 17.81 -28.48 -32.67
CA ALA A 36 19.21 -28.83 -32.92
C ALA A 36 20.11 -27.58 -32.96
N TYR A 37 19.65 -26.50 -33.58
CA TYR A 37 20.40 -25.24 -33.62
C TYR A 37 20.50 -24.56 -32.24
N ARG A 38 19.45 -24.62 -31.42
CA ARG A 38 19.48 -24.15 -30.03
C ARG A 38 20.47 -24.96 -29.19
N ALA A 39 20.41 -26.29 -29.27
CA ALA A 39 21.33 -27.17 -28.56
C ALA A 39 22.80 -26.95 -28.97
N GLU A 40 23.06 -26.66 -30.25
CA GLU A 40 24.39 -26.30 -30.74
C GLU A 40 24.84 -24.92 -30.21
N ASN A 41 23.95 -23.94 -30.13
CA ASN A 41 24.27 -22.63 -29.54
C ASN A 41 24.52 -22.73 -28.03
N GLU A 42 23.75 -23.54 -27.30
CA GLU A 42 23.97 -23.83 -25.89
C GLU A 42 25.35 -24.47 -25.70
N ARG A 43 25.71 -25.47 -26.50
CA ARG A 43 27.07 -26.05 -26.48
C ARG A 43 28.17 -25.04 -26.76
N ARG A 44 27.97 -24.14 -27.72
CA ARG A 44 28.94 -23.07 -28.02
C ARG A 44 29.06 -22.07 -26.88
N GLN A 45 27.94 -21.74 -26.22
CA GLN A 45 27.94 -20.89 -25.04
C GLN A 45 28.65 -21.57 -23.87
N GLU A 46 28.35 -22.85 -23.59
CA GLU A 46 29.03 -23.64 -22.56
C GLU A 46 30.54 -23.72 -22.80
N MET A 47 30.98 -23.94 -24.06
CA MET A 47 32.40 -23.94 -24.39
C MET A 47 33.04 -22.56 -24.25
N ALA A 48 32.33 -21.47 -24.56
CA ALA A 48 32.80 -20.11 -24.35
C ALA A 48 32.91 -19.75 -22.86
N ASP A 49 31.95 -20.18 -22.04
CA ASP A 49 31.94 -19.98 -20.59
C ASP A 49 33.02 -20.83 -19.90
N ALA A 50 33.24 -22.06 -20.39
CA ALA A 50 34.34 -22.92 -19.96
C ALA A 50 35.71 -22.33 -20.36
N ALA A 51 35.84 -21.79 -21.57
CA ALA A 51 37.07 -21.12 -22.01
C ALA A 51 37.32 -19.84 -21.21
N PHE A 52 36.29 -19.03 -20.94
CA PHE A 52 36.39 -17.83 -20.13
C PHE A 52 36.78 -18.17 -18.68
N SER A 53 36.11 -19.14 -18.07
CA SER A 53 36.43 -19.58 -16.70
C SER A 53 37.83 -20.16 -16.59
N ALA A 54 38.36 -20.81 -17.64
CA ALA A 54 39.75 -21.29 -17.67
C ALA A 54 40.79 -20.16 -17.74
N THR A 55 40.42 -18.95 -18.19
CA THR A 55 41.35 -17.81 -18.19
C THR A 55 41.73 -17.39 -16.75
N PRO A 56 42.92 -16.81 -16.52
CA PRO A 56 43.32 -16.32 -15.19
C PRO A 56 42.32 -15.30 -14.61
N LEU A 57 41.75 -14.46 -15.47
CA LEU A 57 40.78 -13.45 -15.09
C LEU A 57 39.41 -14.06 -14.76
N GLY A 58 38.90 -14.98 -15.59
CA GLY A 58 37.65 -15.69 -15.32
C GLY A 58 37.70 -16.51 -14.04
N ASN A 59 38.81 -17.21 -13.79
CA ASN A 59 39.05 -17.90 -12.52
C ASN A 59 39.03 -16.97 -11.30
N LEU A 60 39.60 -15.76 -11.41
CA LEU A 60 39.59 -14.78 -10.33
C LEU A 60 38.19 -14.23 -10.07
N ILE A 61 37.44 -13.93 -11.13
CA ILE A 61 36.05 -13.45 -11.05
C ILE A 61 35.16 -14.52 -10.41
N ASN A 62 35.23 -15.77 -10.86
CA ASN A 62 34.44 -16.86 -10.31
C ASN A 62 34.73 -17.10 -8.81
N LYS A 63 36.00 -17.07 -8.40
CA LYS A 63 36.38 -17.17 -6.98
C LYS A 63 35.84 -16.01 -6.15
N SER A 64 35.85 -14.80 -6.69
CA SER A 64 35.28 -13.63 -6.01
C SER A 64 33.76 -13.73 -5.88
N LEU A 65 33.08 -14.25 -6.92
CA LEU A 65 31.66 -14.49 -6.93
C LEU A 65 31.26 -15.54 -5.89
N ASP A 66 31.99 -16.66 -5.84
CA ASP A 66 31.78 -17.72 -4.85
C ASP A 66 32.02 -17.23 -3.42
N ALA A 67 33.05 -16.39 -3.21
CA ALA A 67 33.35 -15.80 -1.92
C ALA A 67 32.23 -14.85 -1.47
N GLN A 68 31.71 -14.04 -2.40
CA GLN A 68 30.60 -13.12 -2.14
C GLN A 68 29.30 -13.87 -1.89
N GLU A 69 28.99 -14.91 -2.66
CA GLU A 69 27.81 -15.74 -2.46
C GLU A 69 27.85 -16.43 -1.08
N LYS A 70 29.04 -16.89 -0.64
CA LYS A 70 29.24 -17.43 0.72
C LYS A 70 29.03 -16.35 1.78
N GLN A 71 29.57 -15.15 1.58
CA GLN A 71 29.35 -14.02 2.48
C GLN A 71 27.86 -13.67 2.57
N ASP A 72 27.16 -13.55 1.45
CA ASP A 72 25.73 -13.26 1.39
C ASP A 72 24.90 -14.36 2.06
N LYS A 73 25.23 -15.64 1.85
CA LYS A 73 24.63 -16.78 2.57
C LYS A 73 24.85 -16.67 4.09
N THR A 74 26.04 -16.27 4.54
CA THR A 74 26.28 -16.07 5.98
C THR A 74 25.57 -14.85 6.57
N ILE A 75 25.46 -13.76 5.81
CA ILE A 75 24.74 -12.54 6.20
C ILE A 75 23.24 -12.83 6.29
N THR A 76 22.68 -13.56 5.34
CA THR A 76 21.27 -13.97 5.35
C THR A 76 21.00 -14.93 6.52
N LEU A 77 21.82 -15.96 6.74
CA LEU A 77 21.70 -16.87 7.88
C LEU A 77 21.80 -16.13 9.23
N ALA A 78 22.77 -15.21 9.38
CA ALA A 78 22.90 -14.39 10.60
C ALA A 78 21.74 -13.40 10.75
N GLY A 79 21.24 -12.85 9.65
CA GLY A 79 20.06 -12.00 9.60
C GLY A 79 18.80 -12.74 10.02
N ASP A 80 18.60 -13.97 9.54
CA ASP A 80 17.46 -14.81 9.86
C ASP A 80 17.56 -15.38 11.27
N ALA A 81 18.75 -15.72 11.76
CA ALA A 81 18.99 -16.02 13.17
C ALA A 81 18.67 -14.81 14.07
N ARG A 82 19.00 -13.59 13.66
CA ARG A 82 18.62 -12.36 14.36
C ARG A 82 17.10 -12.10 14.28
N LYS A 83 16.43 -12.40 13.17
CA LYS A 83 14.97 -12.29 13.05
C LYS A 83 14.25 -13.35 13.89
N GLN A 84 14.76 -14.59 13.94
CA GLN A 84 14.27 -15.64 14.83
C GLN A 84 14.53 -15.31 16.31
N ALA A 85 15.67 -14.65 16.60
CA ALA A 85 16.00 -14.17 17.94
C ALA A 85 15.22 -12.90 18.35
N ARG A 86 14.65 -12.15 17.39
CA ARG A 86 13.65 -11.11 17.69
C ARG A 86 12.40 -11.81 18.18
N GLY A 87 12.30 -11.98 19.49
CA GLY A 87 11.08 -12.49 20.10
C GLY A 87 9.90 -11.57 19.74
N ALA A 88 8.68 -12.09 19.84
CA ALA A 88 7.47 -11.30 19.58
C ALA A 88 7.40 -10.00 20.42
N VAL A 89 8.12 -9.97 21.55
CA VAL A 89 8.31 -8.77 22.38
C VAL A 89 9.15 -7.70 21.70
N ASP A 90 10.24 -8.06 21.02
CA ASP A 90 11.12 -7.11 20.35
C ASP A 90 10.46 -6.55 19.08
N GLU A 91 9.70 -7.38 18.35
CA GLU A 91 8.85 -6.93 17.24
C GLU A 91 7.77 -5.96 17.73
N ALA A 92 7.04 -6.32 18.79
CA ALA A 92 6.06 -5.42 19.39
C ALA A 92 6.70 -4.11 19.90
N MET A 93 7.94 -4.17 20.43
CA MET A 93 8.68 -2.98 20.84
C MET A 93 9.01 -2.07 19.66
N ALA A 94 9.38 -2.64 18.51
CA ALA A 94 9.64 -1.90 17.29
C ALA A 94 8.35 -1.20 16.80
N SER A 95 7.21 -1.91 16.78
CA SER A 95 5.93 -1.32 16.42
C SER A 95 5.50 -0.22 17.39
N LEU A 96 5.68 -0.40 18.71
CA LEU A 96 5.38 0.61 19.72
C LEU A 96 6.17 1.91 19.51
N ARG A 97 7.41 1.83 19.02
CA ARG A 97 8.24 3.02 18.77
C ARG A 97 7.72 3.92 17.66
N LEU A 98 6.94 3.36 16.72
CA LEU A 98 6.29 4.10 15.65
C LEU A 98 5.07 4.89 16.13
N LEU A 99 4.50 4.53 17.28
CA LEU A 99 3.32 5.20 17.82
C LEU A 99 3.68 6.54 18.48
N PRO A 100 2.70 7.47 18.53
CA PRO A 100 2.80 8.70 19.31
C PRO A 100 3.15 8.44 20.78
N SER A 101 3.89 9.37 21.40
CA SER A 101 4.39 9.27 22.78
C SER A 101 3.31 8.89 23.80
N TYR A 102 2.14 9.53 23.71
CA TYR A 102 1.04 9.31 24.66
C TYR A 102 0.48 7.87 24.65
N LEU A 103 0.52 7.17 23.51
CA LEU A 103 0.14 5.74 23.42
C LEU A 103 1.33 4.84 23.69
N ARG A 104 2.50 5.23 23.20
CA ARG A 104 3.73 4.45 23.26
C ARG A 104 4.21 4.26 24.69
N ASP A 105 4.37 5.35 25.43
CA ASP A 105 5.07 5.36 26.71
C ASP A 105 4.41 4.47 27.79
N PRO A 106 3.07 4.46 27.98
CA PRO A 106 2.45 3.53 28.93
C PRO A 106 2.61 2.05 28.50
N LEU A 107 2.51 1.76 27.20
CA LEU A 107 2.64 0.40 26.67
C LEU A 107 4.08 -0.13 26.76
N ILE A 108 5.07 0.72 26.48
CA ILE A 108 6.49 0.38 26.66
C ILE A 108 6.80 0.15 28.14
N ARG A 109 6.28 0.99 29.05
CA ARG A 109 6.47 0.80 30.50
C ARG A 109 5.88 -0.54 30.96
N HIS A 110 4.69 -0.90 30.49
CA HIS A 110 4.08 -2.18 30.84
C HIS A 110 4.85 -3.38 30.26
N LEU A 111 5.25 -3.30 28.99
CA LEU A 111 5.99 -4.38 28.32
C LEU A 111 7.38 -4.59 28.92
N SER A 112 8.08 -3.50 29.27
CA SER A 112 9.37 -3.56 29.97
C SER A 112 9.26 -4.11 31.39
N PHE A 113 8.17 -3.80 32.11
CA PHE A 113 7.86 -4.42 33.40
C PHE A 113 7.67 -5.94 33.27
N LEU A 114 6.88 -6.39 32.28
CA LEU A 114 6.69 -7.83 32.01
C LEU A 114 7.99 -8.52 31.62
N ARG A 115 8.86 -7.86 30.85
CA ARG A 115 10.19 -8.38 30.48
C ARG A 115 11.09 -8.55 31.70
N LYS A 116 11.14 -7.55 32.60
CA LYS A 116 11.91 -7.66 33.86
C LYS A 116 11.40 -8.78 34.75
N LYS A 117 10.07 -8.95 34.84
CA LYS A 117 9.44 -10.04 35.60
C LYS A 117 9.78 -11.40 34.99
N GLN A 118 9.72 -11.53 33.66
CA GLN A 118 10.09 -12.75 32.94
C GLN A 118 11.55 -13.14 33.17
N GLU A 119 12.47 -12.17 33.17
CA GLU A 119 13.89 -12.42 33.40
C GLU A 119 14.16 -12.87 34.85
N SER A 120 13.49 -12.25 35.84
CA SER A 120 13.57 -12.70 37.24
C SER A 120 13.02 -14.12 37.43
N ASP A 121 11.93 -14.48 36.73
CA ASP A 121 11.37 -15.83 36.76
C ASP A 121 12.30 -16.86 36.09
N ARG A 122 12.99 -16.49 35.00
CA ARG A 122 14.00 -17.33 34.34
C ARG A 122 15.18 -17.63 35.27
N GLN A 123 15.67 -16.64 36.00
CA GLN A 123 16.72 -16.83 37.01
C GLN A 123 16.28 -17.81 38.12
N LYS A 124 14.98 -17.88 38.41
CA LYS A 124 14.37 -18.82 39.35
C LYS A 124 14.01 -20.17 38.72
N GLY A 125 14.42 -20.43 37.48
CA GLY A 125 14.13 -21.68 36.74
C GLY A 125 12.69 -21.81 36.24
N LYS A 126 11.86 -20.77 36.36
CA LYS A 126 10.46 -20.78 35.92
C LYS A 126 10.36 -20.37 34.45
N LYS A 127 9.71 -21.20 33.64
CA LYS A 127 9.37 -20.86 32.24
C LYS A 127 8.16 -19.93 32.20
N ASN A 128 8.36 -18.65 32.51
CA ASN A 128 7.34 -17.63 32.30
C ASN A 128 7.45 -17.03 30.89
N GLN A 129 6.34 -16.95 30.16
CA GLN A 129 6.23 -16.32 28.82
C GLN A 129 5.22 -15.18 28.82
N GLN A 130 4.97 -14.55 29.98
CA GLN A 130 3.94 -13.53 30.13
C GLN A 130 4.14 -12.33 29.21
N ALA A 131 5.38 -11.87 28.98
CA ALA A 131 5.64 -10.76 28.07
C ALA A 131 5.36 -11.14 26.60
N GLU A 132 5.75 -12.34 26.18
CA GLU A 132 5.48 -12.85 24.83
C GLU A 132 3.98 -13.06 24.59
N ARG A 133 3.24 -13.58 25.57
CA ARG A 133 1.78 -13.73 25.51
C ARG A 133 1.08 -12.38 25.41
N TYR A 134 1.52 -11.39 26.20
CA TYR A 134 0.97 -10.04 26.15
C TYR A 134 1.26 -9.36 24.80
N ALA A 135 2.47 -9.52 24.27
CA ALA A 135 2.85 -9.01 22.96
C ALA A 135 2.03 -9.62 21.81
N ARG A 136 1.91 -10.95 21.78
CA ARG A 136 1.16 -11.65 20.73
C ARG A 136 -0.35 -11.48 20.83
N GLY A 137 -0.89 -11.33 22.05
CA GLY A 137 -2.32 -11.25 22.31
C GLY A 137 -2.83 -9.82 22.43
N THR A 138 -2.58 -9.18 23.58
CA THR A 138 -3.19 -7.88 23.92
C THR A 138 -2.64 -6.75 23.07
N LEU A 139 -1.31 -6.65 22.90
CA LEU A 139 -0.71 -5.60 22.08
C LEU A 139 -1.13 -5.71 20.62
N ARG A 140 -1.14 -6.92 20.05
CA ARG A 140 -1.65 -7.15 18.69
C ARG A 140 -3.07 -6.65 18.52
N LYS A 141 -3.99 -6.96 19.45
CA LYS A 141 -5.38 -6.47 19.40
C LYS A 141 -5.47 -4.95 19.53
N ILE A 142 -4.59 -4.31 20.30
CA ILE A 142 -4.54 -2.85 20.41
C ILE A 142 -4.11 -2.25 19.07
N PHE A 143 -3.05 -2.77 18.45
CA PHE A 143 -2.60 -2.31 17.13
C PHE A 143 -3.69 -2.52 16.06
N GLU A 144 -4.32 -3.69 15.99
CA GLU A 144 -5.40 -3.93 15.03
C GLU A 144 -6.58 -2.97 15.23
N ARG A 145 -6.91 -2.60 16.47
CA ARG A 145 -7.95 -1.61 16.75
C ARG A 145 -7.51 -0.20 16.36
N LEU A 146 -6.25 0.14 16.60
CA LEU A 146 -5.67 1.41 16.20
C LEU A 146 -5.69 1.54 14.68
N ASP A 147 -5.17 0.54 13.95
CA ASP A 147 -5.16 0.52 12.49
C ASP A 147 -6.57 0.66 11.91
N ARG A 148 -7.57 -0.05 12.46
CA ARG A 148 -8.97 0.12 12.04
C ARG A 148 -9.51 1.52 12.29
N THR A 149 -9.10 2.14 13.39
CA THR A 149 -9.50 3.50 13.75
C THR A 149 -8.83 4.49 12.80
N ASP A 150 -7.53 4.37 12.60
CA ASP A 150 -6.74 5.18 11.68
C ASP A 150 -7.26 5.05 10.24
N HIS A 151 -7.60 3.87 9.76
CA HIS A 151 -8.22 3.70 8.45
C HIS A 151 -9.58 4.40 8.31
N ARG A 152 -10.34 4.52 9.40
CA ARG A 152 -11.64 5.20 9.41
C ARG A 152 -11.50 6.72 9.40
N TRP A 153 -10.49 7.27 10.08
CA TRP A 153 -10.29 8.72 10.22
C TRP A 153 -9.31 9.28 9.16
N LEU A 154 -8.20 8.60 8.90
CA LEU A 154 -7.16 8.95 7.92
C LEU A 154 -7.44 8.33 6.55
N THR A 155 -8.58 8.67 5.96
CA THR A 155 -8.95 8.30 4.58
C THR A 155 -7.85 8.72 3.61
N PRO A 156 -7.57 7.98 2.52
CA PRO A 156 -6.57 8.39 1.52
C PRO A 156 -6.80 9.80 0.98
N GLY A 157 -8.06 10.21 0.81
CA GLY A 157 -8.43 11.57 0.41
C GLY A 157 -8.09 12.64 1.44
N TYR A 158 -8.24 12.34 2.74
CA TYR A 158 -7.83 13.23 3.83
C TYR A 158 -6.31 13.47 3.80
N ARG A 159 -5.53 12.40 3.67
CA ARG A 159 -4.07 12.46 3.57
C ARG A 159 -3.59 13.21 2.32
N ALA A 160 -4.21 12.94 1.17
CA ALA A 160 -3.86 13.62 -0.07
C ALA A 160 -4.18 15.12 -0.02
N LEU A 161 -5.30 15.49 0.61
CA LEU A 161 -5.71 16.89 0.74
C LEU A 161 -4.83 17.65 1.75
N ALA A 162 -4.54 17.03 2.90
CA ALA A 162 -3.62 17.58 3.90
C ALA A 162 -2.22 17.85 3.29
N GLY A 163 -1.68 16.89 2.54
CA GLY A 163 -0.36 17.06 1.90
C GLY A 163 -0.33 18.08 0.76
N ARG A 164 -1.42 18.20 -0.02
CA ARG A 164 -1.51 19.20 -1.10
C ARG A 164 -1.57 20.63 -0.57
N GLU A 165 -2.33 20.84 0.50
CA GLU A 165 -2.59 22.17 1.06
C GLU A 165 -1.60 22.56 2.18
N ARG A 166 -0.55 21.76 2.40
CA ARG A 166 0.44 21.93 3.48
C ARG A 166 -0.20 21.99 4.87
N LEU A 167 -1.28 21.24 5.05
CA LEU A 167 -1.98 21.05 6.31
C LEU A 167 -1.58 19.71 6.94
N ASP A 168 -0.30 19.31 6.83
CA ASP A 168 0.21 18.04 7.34
C ASP A 168 0.00 17.88 8.85
N ASP A 169 -0.01 19.01 9.58
CA ASP A 169 -0.30 19.08 11.01
C ASP A 169 -1.70 18.54 11.36
N LEU A 170 -2.65 18.53 10.42
CA LEU A 170 -3.98 17.93 10.62
C LEU A 170 -3.87 16.41 10.90
N LEU A 171 -2.83 15.75 10.40
CA LEU A 171 -2.60 14.32 10.63
C LEU A 171 -2.18 14.04 12.08
N TYR A 172 -1.72 15.06 12.82
CA TYR A 172 -1.16 14.93 14.17
C TYR A 172 -1.91 15.78 15.21
N LEU A 173 -3.19 16.09 14.97
CA LEU A 173 -4.04 16.89 15.86
C LEU A 173 -3.91 16.59 17.37
N PRO A 174 -3.88 15.31 17.82
CA PRO A 174 -3.78 15.01 19.26
C PRO A 174 -2.46 15.45 19.92
N GLN A 175 -1.43 15.74 19.13
CA GLN A 175 -0.10 16.13 19.60
C GLN A 175 0.09 17.66 19.59
N LEU A 176 -0.82 18.40 18.95
CA LEU A 176 -0.70 19.84 18.78
C LEU A 176 -1.15 20.61 20.02
N ASN A 177 -0.48 21.73 20.26
CA ASN A 177 -0.87 22.69 21.29
C ASN A 177 -2.08 23.53 20.84
N LYS A 178 -2.80 24.14 21.79
CA LYS A 178 -3.95 25.02 21.54
C LYS A 178 -3.64 26.10 20.49
N HIS A 179 -2.49 26.76 20.59
CA HIS A 179 -2.07 27.77 19.62
C HIS A 179 -1.86 27.19 18.22
N GLN A 180 -1.24 26.02 18.11
CA GLN A 180 -1.03 25.36 16.82
C GLN A 180 -2.36 24.93 16.19
N ILE A 181 -3.29 24.43 16.99
CA ILE A 181 -4.64 24.08 16.54
C ILE A 181 -5.37 25.33 16.02
N GLN A 182 -5.24 26.47 16.71
CA GLN A 182 -5.81 27.74 16.25
C GLN A 182 -5.17 28.20 14.93
N THR A 183 -3.84 28.18 14.83
CA THR A 183 -3.15 28.51 13.57
C THR A 183 -3.58 27.60 12.44
N LEU A 184 -3.68 26.30 12.69
CA LEU A 184 -4.10 25.30 11.70
C LEU A 184 -5.56 25.50 11.27
N ALA A 185 -6.45 25.86 12.19
CA ALA A 185 -7.82 26.21 11.87
C ALA A 185 -7.89 27.43 10.96
N THR A 186 -7.11 28.47 11.26
CA THR A 186 -7.01 29.68 10.41
C THR A 186 -6.43 29.35 9.04
N MET A 187 -5.39 28.53 8.95
CA MET A 187 -4.81 28.07 7.69
C MET A 187 -5.81 27.25 6.87
N THR A 188 -6.58 26.37 7.52
CA THR A 188 -7.61 25.57 6.86
C THR A 188 -8.73 26.46 6.32
N ALA A 189 -9.16 27.47 7.10
CA ALA A 189 -10.14 28.46 6.63
C ALA A 189 -9.61 29.29 5.45
N ALA A 190 -8.35 29.73 5.50
CA ALA A 190 -7.69 30.44 4.41
C ALA A 190 -7.57 29.59 3.14
N MET A 191 -7.29 28.28 3.29
CA MET A 191 -7.29 27.32 2.18
C MET A 191 -8.68 27.25 1.53
N PHE A 192 -9.76 27.12 2.31
CA PHE A 192 -11.11 27.13 1.76
C PHE A 192 -11.45 28.45 1.07
N SER A 193 -11.06 29.59 1.63
CA SER A 193 -11.27 30.90 0.98
C SER A 193 -10.52 31.01 -0.35
N SER A 194 -9.23 30.64 -0.36
CA SER A 194 -8.40 30.72 -1.58
C SER A 194 -8.86 29.74 -2.66
N THR A 195 -9.28 28.54 -2.27
CA THR A 195 -9.81 27.55 -3.23
C THR A 195 -11.15 27.98 -3.80
N PHE A 196 -12.00 28.64 -3.00
CA PHE A 196 -13.23 29.25 -3.50
C PHE A 196 -12.97 30.30 -4.58
N GLU A 197 -12.09 31.28 -4.29
CA GLU A 197 -11.72 32.35 -5.23
C GLU A 197 -11.20 31.77 -6.55
N LYS A 198 -10.27 30.81 -6.49
CA LYS A 198 -9.73 30.13 -7.68
C LYS A 198 -10.79 29.39 -8.49
N LEU A 199 -11.78 28.78 -7.83
CA LEU A 199 -12.87 28.09 -8.51
C LEU A 199 -13.79 29.09 -9.20
N CYS A 200 -14.11 30.22 -8.55
CA CYS A 200 -14.87 31.30 -9.16
C CYS A 200 -14.17 31.87 -10.40
N ASP A 201 -12.86 32.13 -10.33
CA ASP A 201 -12.06 32.61 -11.47
C ASP A 201 -12.04 31.56 -12.62
N GLY A 202 -11.83 30.29 -12.27
CA GLY A 202 -11.73 29.19 -13.24
C GLY A 202 -13.04 28.81 -13.94
N PHE A 203 -14.20 29.11 -13.34
CA PHE A 203 -15.51 28.89 -13.97
C PHE A 203 -15.95 30.05 -14.88
N GLY A 204 -15.08 31.03 -15.12
CA GLY A 204 -15.32 32.09 -16.11
C GLY A 204 -15.93 33.35 -15.54
N ALA A 205 -15.51 33.78 -14.33
CA ALA A 205 -15.78 35.12 -13.81
C ALA A 205 -15.07 36.25 -14.60
N THR A 206 -14.79 36.04 -15.89
CA THR A 206 -14.14 37.00 -16.78
C THR A 206 -15.00 38.22 -17.09
N ASP A 207 -16.33 38.14 -16.94
CA ASP A 207 -17.25 39.24 -17.24
C ASP A 207 -17.78 39.97 -15.99
N GLY A 208 -17.23 39.69 -14.80
CA GLY A 208 -17.65 40.34 -13.54
C GLY A 208 -19.04 39.95 -13.03
N GLU A 209 -19.82 39.19 -13.79
CA GLU A 209 -21.11 38.64 -13.36
C GLU A 209 -20.94 37.22 -12.81
N LEU A 210 -21.05 37.09 -11.49
CA LEU A 210 -21.06 35.79 -10.82
C LEU A 210 -22.44 35.13 -11.00
N THR A 211 -22.63 34.39 -12.10
CA THR A 211 -23.87 33.67 -12.36
C THR A 211 -24.17 32.68 -11.22
N MET A 212 -25.45 32.55 -10.84
CA MET A 212 -25.85 31.65 -9.73
C MET A 212 -25.40 30.20 -9.95
N ASP A 213 -25.40 29.71 -11.19
CA ASP A 213 -24.96 28.36 -11.53
C ASP A 213 -23.46 28.15 -11.30
N VAL A 214 -22.64 29.18 -11.55
CA VAL A 214 -21.19 29.16 -11.30
C VAL A 214 -20.92 29.11 -9.80
N THR A 215 -21.61 29.95 -9.04
CA THR A 215 -21.54 29.97 -7.57
C THR A 215 -21.92 28.61 -6.98
N LEU A 216 -23.03 28.04 -7.43
CA LEU A 216 -23.52 26.74 -6.97
C LEU A 216 -22.51 25.62 -7.25
N LYS A 217 -21.91 25.60 -8.43
CA LYS A 217 -20.87 24.62 -8.79
C LYS A 217 -19.60 24.79 -7.97
N ALA A 218 -19.16 26.02 -7.71
CA ALA A 218 -18.03 26.31 -6.83
C ALA A 218 -18.28 25.81 -5.40
N TYR A 219 -19.47 26.09 -4.84
CA TYR A 219 -19.85 25.59 -3.52
C TYR A 219 -19.95 24.05 -3.46
N GLN A 220 -20.50 23.41 -4.49
CA GLN A 220 -20.54 21.93 -4.55
C GLN A 220 -19.14 21.32 -4.57
N MET A 221 -18.20 21.93 -5.29
CA MET A 221 -16.79 21.48 -5.34
C MET A 221 -16.08 21.69 -4.01
N LEU A 222 -16.23 22.88 -3.42
CA LEU A 222 -15.66 23.22 -2.11
C LEU A 222 -16.18 22.28 -1.02
N ALA A 223 -17.47 21.98 -1.05
CA ALA A 223 -18.07 21.12 -0.06
C ALA A 223 -17.71 19.64 -0.27
N ARG A 224 -17.45 19.19 -1.51
CA ARG A 224 -16.77 17.90 -1.73
C ARG A 224 -15.38 17.89 -1.10
N MET A 225 -14.61 18.97 -1.16
CA MET A 225 -13.32 19.05 -0.46
C MET A 225 -13.49 18.99 1.07
N ALA A 226 -14.50 19.69 1.62
CA ALA A 226 -14.82 19.63 3.04
C ALA A 226 -15.18 18.21 3.51
N LEU A 227 -15.92 17.44 2.70
CA LEU A 227 -16.19 16.02 2.97
C LEU A 227 -14.91 15.19 3.09
N HIS A 228 -13.89 15.48 2.26
CA HIS A 228 -12.61 14.78 2.34
C HIS A 228 -11.83 15.10 3.63
N LEU A 229 -12.06 16.29 4.22
CA LEU A 229 -11.58 16.69 5.53
C LEU A 229 -12.47 16.20 6.69
N HIS A 230 -13.50 15.40 6.41
CA HIS A 230 -14.55 15.00 7.36
C HIS A 230 -15.26 16.18 8.03
N ALA A 231 -15.27 17.35 7.39
CA ALA A 231 -16.05 18.51 7.80
C ALA A 231 -17.33 18.55 6.96
N MET A 232 -18.49 18.41 7.61
CA MET A 232 -19.78 18.59 6.95
C MET A 232 -20.18 20.07 7.07
N PRO A 233 -20.25 20.84 5.95
CA PRO A 233 -20.81 22.18 6.00
C PRO A 233 -22.31 22.11 6.35
N PRO A 234 -22.84 23.09 7.12
CA PRO A 234 -24.27 23.14 7.41
C PRO A 234 -25.08 23.21 6.10
N HIS A 235 -26.20 22.49 6.04
CA HIS A 235 -27.10 22.41 4.87
C HIS A 235 -26.49 21.79 3.59
N TYR A 236 -25.35 21.12 3.67
CA TYR A 236 -24.74 20.46 2.49
C TYR A 236 -25.66 19.46 1.80
N ASP A 237 -26.50 18.75 2.56
CA ASP A 237 -27.49 17.80 2.03
C ASP A 237 -28.56 18.45 1.13
N ALA A 238 -28.74 19.77 1.20
CA ALA A 238 -29.64 20.52 0.32
C ALA A 238 -28.98 20.90 -1.02
N LEU A 239 -27.65 20.86 -1.09
CA LEU A 239 -26.86 21.21 -2.29
C LEU A 239 -26.54 20.00 -3.17
N THR A 240 -26.74 18.78 -2.66
CA THR A 240 -26.57 17.53 -3.41
C THR A 240 -27.84 17.23 -4.21
N THR A 241 -27.78 17.48 -5.51
CA THR A 241 -28.86 17.13 -6.46
C THR A 241 -28.97 15.64 -6.74
N ASP A 242 -28.00 14.85 -6.27
CA ASP A 242 -27.86 13.42 -6.54
C ASP A 242 -28.75 12.59 -5.61
N LYS A 243 -30.07 12.72 -5.77
CA LYS A 243 -31.03 11.66 -5.40
C LYS A 243 -31.06 10.59 -6.50
N THR A 244 -29.92 10.03 -6.88
CA THR A 244 -29.92 8.80 -7.70
C THR A 244 -30.02 7.62 -6.75
N GLY A 245 -31.19 6.99 -6.73
CA GLY A 245 -31.57 5.94 -5.79
C GLY A 245 -30.56 4.79 -5.70
N GLY A 246 -30.36 4.31 -4.48
CA GLY A 246 -29.58 3.11 -4.21
C GLY A 246 -28.86 3.16 -2.88
N THR A 247 -29.47 2.59 -1.85
CA THR A 247 -28.82 2.14 -0.60
C THR A 247 -28.26 3.24 0.32
N ASN A 248 -29.18 3.87 1.05
CA ASN A 248 -28.92 4.31 2.41
C ASN A 248 -28.45 3.10 3.26
N ARG A 249 -27.14 2.92 3.39
CA ARG A 249 -26.54 2.25 4.55
C ARG A 249 -25.64 3.24 5.28
N THR A 250 -26.24 3.84 6.31
CA THR A 250 -25.59 4.21 7.57
C THR A 250 -24.35 5.08 7.45
N ARG A 251 -24.54 6.40 7.28
CA ARG A 251 -23.63 7.40 7.84
C ARG A 251 -24.33 8.25 8.91
N SER A 252 -25.10 7.60 9.78
CA SER A 252 -25.55 8.19 11.04
C SER A 252 -24.49 7.93 12.12
N CYS A 253 -23.37 8.67 12.11
CA CYS A 253 -22.47 8.63 13.26
C CYS A 253 -21.56 9.85 13.38
N CYS A 254 -22.07 11.05 13.14
CA CYS A 254 -21.46 12.29 13.64
C CYS A 254 -22.58 13.23 14.09
N ARG A 255 -23.38 12.79 15.06
CA ARG A 255 -24.19 13.73 15.85
C ARG A 255 -23.20 14.42 16.78
N ALA A 256 -22.95 15.69 16.51
CA ALA A 256 -22.15 16.58 17.34
C ALA A 256 -22.55 16.42 18.80
N GLN A 257 -21.60 16.00 19.64
CA GLN A 257 -21.62 16.36 21.04
C GLN A 257 -21.16 17.80 21.10
N SER A 258 -22.12 18.69 21.34
CA SER A 258 -21.89 20.04 21.84
C SER A 258 -21.02 19.95 23.08
N PHE A 259 -19.80 20.48 23.01
CA PHE A 259 -19.02 20.80 24.19
C PHE A 259 -19.57 22.10 24.78
N ALA A 260 -20.19 21.96 25.96
CA ALA A 260 -20.12 22.95 27.02
C ALA A 260 -18.96 22.56 27.94
#